data_AF-A0A183MBM3-F1
#
_entry.id   AF-A0A183MBM3-F1
#
_cell.length_a   1.000
_cell.length_b   1.000
_cell.length_c   1.000
_cell.angle_alpha   90.00
_cell.angle_beta   90.00
_cell.angle_gamma   90.00
#
_symmetry.space_group_name_H-M   'P 1'
#
loop_
_entity.id
_entity.type
_entity.pdbx_description
1 polymer ?
#
loop_
_entity_poly.entity_id
_entity_poly.type
_entity_poly.pdbx_seq_one_letter_code
_entity_poly.pdbx_strand_id
1 'polypeptide(L)'
;MPFWPDNIEAWFCYAEADFSEHGVIDTRAQFLAVVKALPHEFIRYVTPSMFTSDVSEPYETLKRSILKRGDLTDRQRLDQLFNNIDLQHGSATDMLQRMREMIGLGTFEEGLFKQLFLSKLPQQVQAVLVSFQNNALDKLAASADRILEITKSCTTEVFSVKEKPHTTQNDITELCHTLTHYLHLRNDRNRSHSPRRSISRKRSVSRP
;
A
#
# COMPACT_ATOMS: atom_id res chain seq x y z
N MET A 1 -12.33 4.80 -35.93
CA MET A 1 -11.36 4.08 -35.09
C MET A 1 -12.09 3.04 -34.26
N PRO A 2 -11.73 1.74 -34.35
CA PRO A 2 -12.26 0.73 -33.44
C PRO A 2 -11.75 0.98 -32.02
N PHE A 3 -12.59 0.79 -31.01
CA PHE A 3 -12.23 0.93 -29.60
C PHE A 3 -11.64 -0.37 -29.05
N TRP A 4 -10.58 -0.29 -28.23
CA TRP A 4 -9.92 -1.46 -27.62
C TRP A 4 -10.16 -1.49 -26.11
N PRO A 5 -11.19 -2.21 -25.63
CA PRO A 5 -11.49 -2.27 -24.20
C PRO A 5 -10.41 -2.98 -23.38
N ASP A 6 -9.61 -3.85 -24.02
CA ASP A 6 -8.53 -4.60 -23.36
C ASP A 6 -7.27 -3.75 -23.13
N ASN A 7 -7.10 -2.67 -23.90
CA ASN A 7 -5.96 -1.75 -23.75
C ASN A 7 -6.37 -0.34 -24.17
N ILE A 8 -7.09 0.33 -23.28
CA ILE A 8 -7.65 1.67 -23.48
C ILE A 8 -6.52 2.71 -23.62
N GLU A 9 -5.41 2.52 -22.92
CA GLU A 9 -4.25 3.43 -22.99
C GLU A 9 -3.60 3.40 -24.38
N ALA A 10 -3.30 2.20 -24.90
CA ALA A 10 -2.77 2.04 -26.25
C ALA A 10 -3.73 2.58 -27.32
N TRP A 11 -5.04 2.44 -27.09
CA TRP A 11 -6.06 3.01 -27.97
C TRP A 11 -6.00 4.54 -28.03
N PHE A 12 -5.85 5.22 -26.89
CA PHE A 12 -5.68 6.67 -26.86
C PHE A 12 -4.37 7.11 -27.56
N CYS A 13 -3.27 6.39 -27.35
CA CYS A 13 -2.02 6.66 -28.06
C CYS A 13 -2.18 6.53 -29.59
N TYR A 14 -2.91 5.51 -30.04
CA TYR A 14 -3.21 5.33 -31.47
C TYR A 14 -4.09 6.46 -32.00
N ALA A 15 -5.15 6.84 -31.27
CA ALA A 15 -6.03 7.92 -31.67
C ALA A 15 -5.29 9.26 -31.79
N GLU A 16 -4.38 9.56 -30.86
CA GLU A 16 -3.56 10.77 -30.87
C GLU A 16 -2.56 10.81 -32.03
N ALA A 17 -1.97 9.67 -32.36
CA ALA A 17 -1.11 9.53 -33.53
C ALA A 17 -1.88 9.81 -34.82
N ASP A 18 -3.08 9.25 -34.95
CA ASP A 18 -3.95 9.46 -36.12
C ASP A 18 -4.46 10.90 -36.20
N PHE A 19 -4.83 11.53 -35.09
CA PHE A 19 -5.17 12.96 -35.06
C PHE A 19 -4.00 13.82 -35.53
N SER A 20 -2.79 13.50 -35.09
CA SER A 20 -1.58 14.20 -35.49
C SER A 20 -1.29 14.02 -36.98
N GLU A 21 -1.44 12.80 -37.51
CA GLU A 21 -1.27 12.48 -38.94
C GLU A 21 -2.26 13.25 -39.82
N HIS A 22 -3.51 13.36 -39.39
CA HIS A 22 -4.57 14.05 -40.13
C HIS A 22 -4.70 15.55 -39.81
N GLY A 23 -3.80 16.12 -38.99
CA GLY A 23 -3.80 17.54 -38.65
C GLY A 23 -5.00 18.01 -37.81
N VAL A 24 -5.59 17.12 -37.01
CA VAL A 24 -6.69 17.43 -36.09
C VAL A 24 -6.13 18.03 -34.81
N ILE A 25 -5.96 19.36 -34.79
CA ILE A 25 -5.39 20.10 -33.65
C ILE A 25 -6.49 20.62 -32.71
N ASP A 26 -7.73 20.74 -33.21
CA ASP A 26 -8.86 21.21 -32.43
C ASP A 26 -9.27 20.17 -31.38
N THR A 27 -9.10 20.50 -30.10
CA THR A 27 -9.44 19.64 -28.96
C THR A 27 -10.92 19.27 -28.94
N ARG A 28 -11.78 20.13 -29.51
CA ARG A 28 -13.21 19.85 -29.66
C ARG A 28 -13.48 18.79 -30.71
N ALA A 29 -12.83 18.87 -31.87
CA ALA A 29 -12.89 17.83 -32.90
C ALA A 29 -12.38 16.48 -32.40
N GLN A 30 -11.25 16.46 -31.67
CA GLN A 30 -10.69 15.25 -31.04
C GLN A 30 -11.68 14.64 -30.04
N PHE A 31 -12.28 15.46 -29.16
CA PHE A 31 -13.31 15.02 -28.21
C PHE A 31 -14.50 14.37 -28.93
N LEU A 32 -15.05 15.03 -29.97
CA LEU A 32 -16.18 14.49 -30.72
C LEU A 32 -15.84 13.18 -31.45
N ALA A 33 -14.62 13.06 -31.97
CA ALA A 33 -14.13 11.85 -32.62
C ALA A 33 -14.05 10.68 -31.62
N VAL A 34 -13.49 10.91 -30.42
CA VAL A 34 -13.47 9.93 -29.33
C VAL A 34 -14.88 9.54 -28.92
N VAL A 35 -15.77 10.51 -28.66
CA VAL A 35 -17.15 10.23 -28.24
C VAL A 35 -17.89 9.34 -29.25
N LYS A 36 -17.68 9.57 -30.55
CA LYS A 36 -18.27 8.74 -31.62
C LYS A 36 -17.70 7.32 -31.68
N ALA A 37 -16.45 7.14 -31.27
CA ALA A 37 -15.79 5.84 -31.24
C ALA A 37 -16.06 5.05 -29.95
N LEU A 38 -16.59 5.68 -28.90
CA LEU A 38 -16.83 5.03 -27.61
C LEU A 38 -18.03 4.06 -27.67
N PRO A 39 -17.87 2.83 -27.16
CA PRO A 39 -18.99 1.91 -26.97
C PRO A 39 -19.99 2.45 -25.95
N HIS A 40 -21.24 1.97 -26.02
CA HIS A 40 -22.34 2.42 -25.15
C HIS A 40 -22.00 2.32 -23.65
N GLU A 41 -21.24 1.31 -23.24
CA GLU A 41 -20.82 1.12 -21.86
C GLU A 41 -19.91 2.26 -21.33
N PHE A 42 -19.21 2.97 -22.22
CA PHE A 42 -18.33 4.10 -21.92
C PHE A 42 -19.02 5.47 -22.09
N ILE A 43 -20.22 5.55 -22.65
CA ILE A 43 -20.96 6.82 -22.83
C ILE A 43 -21.23 7.50 -21.47
N ARG A 44 -21.40 6.73 -20.40
CA ARG A 44 -21.58 7.24 -19.03
C ARG A 44 -20.45 8.16 -18.53
N TYR A 45 -19.29 8.13 -19.19
CA TYR A 45 -18.13 8.97 -18.86
C TYR A 45 -18.17 10.35 -19.52
N VAL A 46 -19.07 10.53 -20.50
CA VAL A 46 -19.28 11.78 -21.19
C VAL A 46 -20.32 12.57 -20.41
N THR A 47 -19.90 13.63 -19.70
CA THR A 47 -20.82 14.48 -18.97
C THR A 47 -21.41 15.56 -19.88
N PRO A 48 -22.67 16.00 -19.67
CA PRO A 48 -23.26 17.10 -20.46
C PRO A 48 -22.41 18.38 -20.43
N SER A 49 -21.70 18.64 -19.34
CA SER A 49 -20.77 19.77 -19.20
C SER A 49 -19.57 19.70 -20.15
N MET A 50 -19.19 18.52 -20.67
CA MET A 50 -18.12 18.45 -21.69
C MET A 50 -18.59 18.99 -23.06
N PHE A 51 -19.90 19.11 -23.26
CA PHE A 51 -20.47 19.68 -24.47
C PHE A 51 -20.63 21.20 -24.40
N THR A 52 -20.35 21.85 -23.28
CA THR A 52 -20.43 23.30 -23.14
C THR A 52 -19.09 23.96 -23.49
N SER A 53 -19.13 25.21 -23.97
CA SER A 53 -17.94 25.94 -24.47
C SER A 53 -17.01 26.48 -23.37
N ASP A 54 -17.37 26.29 -22.10
CA ASP A 54 -16.64 26.68 -20.90
C ASP A 54 -15.54 25.67 -20.50
N VAL A 55 -15.58 24.45 -21.03
CA VAL A 55 -14.53 23.45 -20.80
C VAL A 55 -13.37 23.70 -21.74
N SER A 56 -12.24 24.16 -21.18
CA SER A 56 -11.01 24.46 -21.93
C SER A 56 -10.41 23.23 -22.63
N GLU A 57 -10.54 22.04 -22.02
CA GLU A 57 -9.91 20.80 -22.52
C GLU A 57 -10.87 19.60 -22.40
N PRO A 58 -11.89 19.52 -23.27
CA PRO A 58 -12.92 18.48 -23.19
C PRO A 58 -12.35 17.09 -23.49
N TYR A 59 -11.39 17.00 -24.42
CA TYR A 59 -10.68 15.76 -24.75
C TYR A 59 -9.91 15.21 -23.55
N GLU A 60 -9.02 16.01 -22.95
CA GLU A 60 -8.21 15.57 -21.80
C GLU A 60 -9.06 15.20 -20.59
N THR A 61 -10.16 15.92 -20.38
CA THR A 61 -11.09 15.60 -19.28
C THR A 61 -11.76 14.25 -19.50
N LEU A 62 -12.14 13.93 -20.73
CA LEU A 62 -12.73 12.64 -21.10
C LEU A 62 -11.69 11.50 -21.05
N LYS A 63 -10.49 11.73 -21.57
CA LYS A 63 -9.38 10.77 -21.49
C LYS A 63 -9.09 10.38 -20.04
N ARG A 64 -8.94 11.37 -19.16
CA ARG A 64 -8.74 11.15 -17.71
C ARG A 64 -9.89 10.39 -17.05
N SER A 65 -11.15 10.68 -17.40
CA SER A 65 -12.30 10.01 -16.78
C SER A 65 -12.41 8.55 -17.18
N ILE A 66 -12.13 8.23 -18.45
CA ILE A 66 -12.15 6.87 -18.98
C ILE A 66 -11.00 6.05 -18.42
N LEU A 67 -9.77 6.56 -18.46
CA LEU A 67 -8.58 5.86 -17.95
C LEU A 67 -8.72 5.55 -16.45
N LYS A 68 -9.11 6.55 -15.64
CA LYS A 68 -9.29 6.38 -14.19
C LYS A 68 -10.29 5.27 -13.82
N ARG A 69 -11.33 5.03 -14.64
CA ARG A 69 -12.26 3.93 -14.39
C ARG A 69 -11.81 2.61 -15.01
N GLY A 70 -10.98 2.61 -16.04
CA GLY A 70 -10.20 1.42 -16.42
C GLY A 70 -9.51 0.83 -15.20
N ASP A 71 -8.72 1.66 -14.51
CA ASP A 71 -7.99 1.27 -13.30
C ASP A 71 -8.91 0.73 -12.18
N LEU A 72 -10.06 1.38 -11.95
CA LEU A 72 -11.03 0.92 -10.95
C LEU A 72 -11.69 -0.40 -11.33
N THR A 73 -11.98 -0.60 -12.61
CA THR A 73 -12.59 -1.84 -13.12
C THR A 73 -11.60 -2.98 -13.06
N ASP A 74 -10.33 -2.71 -13.39
CA ASP A 74 -9.25 -3.68 -13.27
C ASP A 74 -8.98 -4.04 -11.82
N ARG A 75 -9.00 -3.06 -10.90
CA ARG A 75 -8.94 -3.32 -9.46
C ARG A 75 -10.11 -4.16 -8.97
N GLN A 76 -11.34 -3.91 -9.42
CA GLN A 76 -12.51 -4.71 -9.06
C GLN A 76 -12.45 -6.14 -9.64
N ARG A 77 -11.96 -6.28 -10.88
CA ARG A 77 -11.73 -7.59 -11.50
C ARG A 77 -10.64 -8.35 -10.76
N LEU A 78 -9.53 -7.70 -10.40
CA LEU A 78 -8.49 -8.21 -9.51
C LEU A 78 -9.13 -8.67 -8.19
N ASP A 79 -9.83 -7.79 -7.46
CA ASP A 79 -10.47 -8.14 -6.19
C ASP A 79 -11.38 -9.36 -6.33
N GLN A 80 -12.22 -9.44 -7.36
CA GLN A 80 -13.09 -10.59 -7.61
C GLN A 80 -12.32 -11.87 -7.95
N LEU A 81 -11.30 -11.78 -8.80
CA LEU A 81 -10.44 -12.90 -9.18
C LEU A 81 -9.70 -13.44 -7.95
N PHE A 82 -9.23 -12.54 -7.08
CA PHE A 82 -8.50 -12.85 -5.85
C PHE A 82 -9.38 -13.21 -4.65
N ASN A 83 -10.68 -12.93 -4.68
CA ASN A 83 -11.60 -13.41 -3.65
C ASN A 83 -11.78 -14.93 -3.64
N ASN A 84 -11.46 -15.60 -4.74
CA ASN A 84 -11.44 -17.07 -4.80
C ASN A 84 -10.09 -17.67 -4.37
N ILE A 85 -9.04 -16.85 -4.22
CA ILE A 85 -7.74 -17.32 -3.73
C ILE A 85 -7.70 -17.14 -2.22
N ASP A 86 -7.69 -18.28 -1.55
CA ASP A 86 -7.50 -18.38 -0.12
C ASP A 86 -6.13 -18.94 0.25
N LEU A 87 -5.65 -18.50 1.42
CA LEU A 87 -4.42 -18.99 2.06
C LEU A 87 -4.63 -20.33 2.77
N GLN A 88 -5.87 -20.86 2.77
CA GLN A 88 -6.32 -21.94 3.65
C GLN A 88 -5.57 -23.27 3.49
N HIS A 89 -4.92 -23.53 2.35
CA HIS A 89 -4.24 -24.81 2.09
C HIS A 89 -2.81 -24.70 1.54
N GLY A 90 -2.22 -23.50 1.42
CA GLY A 90 -0.91 -23.32 0.79
C GLY A 90 -0.02 -22.27 1.46
N SER A 91 1.24 -22.20 1.01
CA SER A 91 2.16 -21.13 1.39
C SER A 91 1.74 -19.80 0.74
N ALA A 92 2.15 -18.68 1.31
CA ALA A 92 2.03 -17.36 0.70
C ALA A 92 2.76 -17.29 -0.65
N THR A 93 3.86 -18.04 -0.83
CA THR A 93 4.52 -18.19 -2.13
C THR A 93 3.64 -18.91 -3.15
N ASP A 94 2.97 -20.00 -2.77
CA ASP A 94 2.03 -20.69 -3.67
C ASP A 94 0.83 -19.81 -4.01
N MET A 95 0.35 -19.05 -3.02
CA MET A 95 -0.70 -18.06 -3.24
C MET A 95 -0.26 -17.05 -4.30
N LEU A 96 0.90 -16.43 -4.12
CA LEU A 96 1.48 -15.49 -5.08
C LEU A 96 1.57 -16.09 -6.49
N GLN A 97 2.02 -17.33 -6.61
CA GLN A 97 2.17 -18.00 -7.90
C GLN A 97 0.82 -18.18 -8.58
N ARG A 98 -0.20 -18.68 -7.86
CA ARG A 98 -1.58 -18.73 -8.36
C ARG A 98 -2.10 -17.34 -8.73
N MET A 99 -1.68 -16.32 -7.98
CA MET A 99 -2.08 -14.96 -8.28
C MET A 99 -1.52 -14.43 -9.60
N ARG A 100 -0.25 -14.72 -9.89
CA ARG A 100 0.39 -14.40 -11.17
C ARG A 100 -0.24 -15.18 -12.33
N GLU A 101 -0.59 -16.45 -12.12
CA GLU A 101 -1.20 -17.31 -13.13
C GLU A 101 -2.60 -16.84 -13.54
N MET A 102 -3.44 -16.42 -12.60
CA MET A 102 -4.78 -15.90 -12.92
C MET A 102 -4.77 -14.55 -13.64
N ILE A 103 -3.77 -13.72 -13.34
CA ILE A 103 -3.58 -12.41 -13.99
C ILE A 103 -3.16 -12.56 -15.46
N GLY A 104 -2.54 -13.68 -15.82
CA GLY A 104 -2.01 -13.88 -17.17
C GLY A 104 -0.99 -12.82 -17.57
N LEU A 105 -0.69 -12.71 -18.86
CA LEU A 105 0.25 -11.72 -19.42
C LEU A 105 -0.23 -10.25 -19.32
N GLY A 106 -1.23 -9.95 -18.50
CA GLY A 106 -1.73 -8.59 -18.28
C GLY A 106 -0.71 -7.73 -17.55
N THR A 107 -0.43 -6.55 -18.08
CA THR A 107 0.39 -5.53 -17.41
C THR A 107 -0.41 -4.88 -16.28
N PHE A 108 -0.33 -5.45 -15.08
CA PHE A 108 -0.89 -4.83 -13.88
C PHE A 108 0.15 -3.98 -13.16
N GLU A 109 -0.29 -2.88 -12.56
CA GLU A 109 0.56 -2.06 -11.71
C GLU A 109 1.06 -2.89 -10.51
N GLU A 110 2.38 -3.03 -10.39
CA GLU A 110 3.01 -3.85 -9.34
C GLU A 110 2.65 -3.36 -7.93
N GLY A 111 2.37 -2.06 -7.76
CA GLY A 111 1.89 -1.48 -6.50
C GLY A 111 0.53 -2.01 -6.07
N LEU A 112 -0.44 -2.05 -6.99
CA LEU A 112 -1.78 -2.61 -6.73
C LEU A 112 -1.70 -4.10 -6.45
N PHE A 113 -0.93 -4.83 -7.25
CA PHE A 113 -0.74 -6.27 -7.06
C PHE A 113 -0.14 -6.60 -5.69
N LYS A 114 0.86 -5.82 -5.26
CA LYS A 114 1.45 -5.95 -3.92
C LYS A 114 0.46 -5.64 -2.81
N GLN A 115 -0.33 -4.58 -2.94
CA GLN A 115 -1.35 -4.22 -1.94
C GLN A 115 -2.39 -5.33 -1.78
N LEU A 116 -2.80 -5.95 -2.88
CA LEU A 116 -3.75 -7.05 -2.90
C LEU A 116 -3.16 -8.33 -2.31
N PHE A 117 -1.91 -8.66 -2.63
CA PHE A 117 -1.22 -9.80 -2.02
C PHE A 117 -1.18 -9.67 -0.50
N LEU A 118 -0.79 -8.49 0.01
CA LEU A 118 -0.73 -8.24 1.45
C LEU A 118 -2.11 -8.34 2.11
N SER A 119 -3.18 -7.85 1.46
CA SER A 119 -4.54 -7.88 2.04
C SER A 119 -5.08 -9.29 2.25
N LYS A 120 -4.56 -10.30 1.52
CA LYS A 120 -4.92 -11.71 1.66
C LYS A 120 -4.18 -12.47 2.76
N LEU A 121 -3.12 -11.89 3.32
CA LEU A 121 -2.38 -12.50 4.43
C LEU A 121 -3.15 -12.34 5.75
N PRO A 122 -2.94 -13.17 6.77
CA PRO A 122 -3.50 -12.94 8.09
C PRO A 122 -2.99 -11.62 8.69
N GLN A 123 -3.83 -10.94 9.48
CA GLN A 123 -3.53 -9.60 10.02
C GLN A 123 -2.19 -9.52 10.77
N GLN A 124 -1.81 -10.60 11.46
CA GLN A 124 -0.54 -10.73 12.18
C GLN A 124 0.67 -10.63 11.23
N VAL A 125 0.58 -11.30 10.08
CA VAL A 125 1.63 -11.31 9.05
C VAL A 125 1.67 -9.95 8.34
N GLN A 126 0.50 -9.38 8.05
CA GLN A 126 0.38 -8.04 7.47
C GLN A 126 1.11 -6.99 8.32
N ALA A 127 0.86 -6.98 9.63
CA ALA A 127 1.44 -5.99 10.55
C ALA A 127 2.98 -5.97 10.50
N VAL A 128 3.61 -7.14 10.31
CA VAL A 128 5.06 -7.24 10.17
C VAL A 128 5.51 -6.78 8.77
N LEU A 129 4.82 -7.23 7.71
CA LEU A 129 5.24 -6.99 6.33
C LEU A 129 4.97 -5.57 5.83
N VAL A 130 4.08 -4.80 6.47
CA VAL A 130 3.82 -3.40 6.15
C VAL A 130 5.10 -2.54 6.25
N SER A 131 6.05 -2.85 7.14
CA SER A 131 7.33 -2.12 7.19
C SER A 131 8.30 -2.50 6.06
N PHE A 132 8.02 -3.57 5.32
CA PHE A 132 8.90 -4.14 4.28
C PHE A 132 8.32 -3.98 2.87
N GLN A 133 7.31 -3.12 2.68
CA GLN A 133 6.61 -2.90 1.40
C GLN A 133 7.52 -2.53 0.23
N ASN A 134 8.72 -1.98 0.48
CA ASN A 134 9.69 -1.65 -0.56
C ASN A 134 10.40 -2.88 -1.17
N ASN A 135 10.28 -4.05 -0.56
CA ASN A 135 10.89 -5.26 -1.07
C ASN A 135 10.15 -5.81 -2.30
N ALA A 136 10.87 -6.58 -3.13
CA ALA A 136 10.25 -7.34 -4.22
C ALA A 136 9.16 -8.27 -3.69
N LEU A 137 8.11 -8.49 -4.48
CA LEU A 137 6.94 -9.22 -4.03
C LEU A 137 7.26 -10.69 -3.67
N ASP A 138 8.19 -11.32 -4.40
CA ASP A 138 8.67 -12.67 -4.09
C ASP A 138 9.37 -12.74 -2.72
N LYS A 139 10.09 -11.68 -2.33
CA LYS A 139 10.73 -11.59 -1.00
C LYS A 139 9.69 -11.42 0.10
N LEU A 140 8.61 -10.69 -0.16
CA LEU A 140 7.50 -10.54 0.78
C LEU A 140 6.77 -11.88 0.98
N ALA A 141 6.53 -12.63 -0.10
CA ALA A 141 5.92 -13.95 -0.01
C ALA A 141 6.78 -14.94 0.79
N ALA A 142 8.08 -15.02 0.50
CA ALA A 142 9.00 -15.86 1.27
C ALA A 142 9.08 -15.45 2.75
N SER A 143 8.95 -14.15 3.05
CA SER A 143 8.92 -13.65 4.43
C SER A 143 7.61 -14.00 5.13
N ALA A 144 6.48 -13.90 4.43
CA ALA A 144 5.17 -14.31 4.92
C ALA A 144 5.19 -15.80 5.32
N ASP A 145 5.80 -16.66 4.51
CA ASP A 145 5.92 -18.09 4.79
C ASP A 145 6.66 -18.38 6.09
N ARG A 146 7.80 -17.71 6.30
CA ARG A 146 8.57 -17.85 7.56
C ARG A 146 7.76 -17.40 8.77
N ILE A 147 7.02 -16.31 8.66
CA ILE A 147 6.17 -15.80 9.76
C ILE A 147 5.02 -16.79 10.03
N LEU A 148 4.41 -17.33 8.98
CA LEU A 148 3.36 -18.35 9.09
C LEU A 148 3.88 -19.65 9.71
N GLU A 149 5.12 -20.03 9.42
CA GLU A 149 5.77 -21.20 10.02
C GLU A 149 6.00 -20.99 11.53
N ILE A 150 6.54 -19.82 11.93
CA ILE A 150 6.76 -19.46 13.34
C ILE A 150 5.45 -19.42 14.14
N THR A 151 4.39 -18.88 13.55
CA THR A 151 3.08 -18.79 14.21
C THR A 151 2.39 -20.16 14.33
N LYS A 152 2.56 -21.04 13.33
CA LYS A 152 2.11 -22.44 13.42
C LYS A 152 2.83 -23.20 14.54
N SER A 153 4.16 -23.12 14.61
CA SER A 153 4.96 -23.84 15.62
C SER A 153 4.65 -23.39 17.05
N CYS A 154 4.42 -22.09 17.27
CA CYS A 154 4.05 -21.52 18.58
C CYS A 154 2.69 -22.04 19.10
N THR A 155 1.78 -22.44 18.20
CA THR A 155 0.45 -22.94 18.58
C THR A 155 0.47 -24.43 18.93
N THR A 156 1.41 -25.20 18.37
CA THR A 156 1.55 -26.65 18.60
C THR A 156 2.31 -27.04 19.86
N GLU A 157 3.12 -26.16 20.46
CA GLU A 157 3.87 -26.48 21.69
C GLU A 157 3.13 -26.11 22.99
N VAL A 158 1.91 -25.56 22.92
CA VAL A 158 1.11 -25.20 24.11
C VAL A 158 -0.07 -26.14 24.31
N PHE A 159 0.19 -27.45 24.35
CA PHE A 159 -0.74 -28.42 24.93
C PHE A 159 0.03 -29.52 25.67
N SER A 160 0.41 -29.23 26.93
CA SER A 160 0.24 -30.12 28.09
C SER A 160 1.23 -29.77 29.21
N VAL A 161 0.92 -28.72 29.98
CA VAL A 161 1.10 -28.78 31.43
C VAL A 161 -0.18 -28.19 32.02
N LYS A 162 -0.98 -29.04 32.68
CA LYS A 162 -1.99 -28.59 33.64
C LYS A 162 -1.25 -27.99 34.83
N GLU A 163 -0.84 -26.73 34.74
CA GLU A 163 -0.65 -25.92 35.93
C GLU A 163 -1.54 -24.69 35.83
N LYS A 164 -2.42 -24.55 36.82
CA LYS A 164 -3.23 -23.36 36.99
C LYS A 164 -2.31 -22.15 37.04
N PRO A 165 -2.56 -21.05 36.31
CA PRO A 165 -1.84 -19.82 36.54
C PRO A 165 -2.36 -19.21 37.85
N HIS A 166 -1.76 -19.60 38.96
CA HIS A 166 -1.81 -18.83 40.20
C HIS A 166 -0.61 -17.88 40.23
N THR A 167 -0.51 -17.00 39.24
CA THR A 167 0.24 -15.76 39.41
C THR A 167 -0.79 -14.75 39.88
N THR A 168 -0.81 -14.50 41.19
CA THR A 168 -1.73 -13.55 41.76
C THR A 168 -1.36 -12.16 41.25
N GLN A 169 -2.35 -11.28 41.04
CA GLN A 169 -2.16 -9.89 40.62
C GLN A 169 -1.05 -9.16 41.42
N ASN A 170 -0.84 -9.59 42.67
CA ASN A 170 0.19 -9.12 43.56
C ASN A 170 1.61 -9.35 43.02
N ASP A 171 1.87 -10.49 42.40
CA ASP A 171 3.21 -10.86 41.87
C ASP A 171 3.61 -9.95 40.70
N ILE A 172 2.63 -9.60 39.84
CA ILE A 172 2.84 -8.67 38.73
C ILE A 172 3.08 -7.26 39.28
N THR A 173 2.32 -6.83 40.30
CA THR A 173 2.53 -5.51 40.91
C THR A 173 3.87 -5.40 41.62
N GLU A 174 4.33 -6.47 42.27
CA GLU A 174 5.62 -6.51 42.96
C GLU A 174 6.77 -6.46 41.95
N LEU A 175 6.65 -7.17 40.82
CA LEU A 175 7.63 -7.13 39.74
C LEU A 175 7.69 -5.74 39.07
N CYS A 176 6.53 -5.13 38.80
CA CYS A 176 6.45 -3.76 38.29
C CYS A 176 7.07 -2.75 39.27
N HIS A 177 6.82 -2.90 40.57
CA HIS A 177 7.39 -2.02 41.59
C HIS A 177 8.91 -2.18 41.68
N THR A 178 9.40 -3.41 41.65
CA THR A 178 10.84 -3.74 41.67
C THR A 178 11.57 -3.14 40.46
N LEU A 179 11.00 -3.29 39.26
CA LEU A 179 11.54 -2.69 38.04
C LEU A 179 11.54 -1.17 38.11
N THR A 180 10.46 -0.58 38.64
CA THR A 180 10.36 0.88 38.82
C THR A 180 11.45 1.38 39.77
N HIS A 181 11.69 0.71 40.89
CA HIS A 181 12.75 1.06 41.83
C HIS A 181 14.15 0.96 41.19
N TYR A 182 14.41 -0.11 40.43
CA TYR A 182 15.69 -0.31 39.76
C TYR A 182 16.00 0.79 38.72
N LEU A 183 14.98 1.20 37.96
CA LEU A 183 15.11 2.29 36.97
C LEU A 183 15.37 3.64 37.63
N HIS A 184 14.71 3.94 38.75
CA HIS A 184 14.97 5.18 39.51
C HIS A 184 16.41 5.21 40.03
N LEU A 185 16.88 4.11 40.63
CA LEU A 185 18.25 3.99 41.14
C LEU A 185 19.31 4.16 40.03
N ARG A 186 19.04 3.63 38.83
CA ARG A 186 19.90 3.81 37.65
C ARG A 186 19.89 5.26 37.16
N ASN A 187 18.74 5.94 37.23
CA ASN A 187 18.60 7.31 36.76
C ASN A 187 19.30 8.33 37.70
N ASP A 188 19.28 8.08 39.01
CA ASP A 188 20.02 8.90 39.98
C ASP A 188 21.54 8.76 39.84
N ARG A 189 22.05 7.56 39.51
CA ARG A 189 23.47 7.35 39.17
C ARG A 189 23.88 8.07 37.89
N ASN A 190 22.97 8.23 36.92
CA ASN A 190 23.25 8.98 35.70
C ASN A 190 23.15 10.51 35.89
N ARG A 191 22.28 11.00 36.79
CA ARG A 191 22.17 12.44 37.09
C ARG A 191 23.33 13.02 37.89
N SER A 192 24.06 12.18 38.63
CA SER A 192 25.24 12.60 39.42
C SER A 192 26.51 12.82 38.59
N HIS A 193 26.46 12.63 37.26
CA HIS A 193 27.54 12.97 36.32
C HIS A 193 27.15 14.17 35.43
N SER A 194 26.98 15.34 36.05
CA SER A 194 27.06 16.63 35.34
C SER A 194 28.43 17.27 35.63
N PRO A 195 29.35 17.37 34.64
CA PRO A 195 30.66 17.98 34.83
C PRO A 195 30.54 19.49 35.09
N ARG A 196 31.27 19.96 36.10
CA ARG A 196 31.52 21.37 36.41
C ARG A 196 31.87 22.16 35.15
N ARG A 197 30.99 23.08 34.73
CA ARG A 197 31.34 24.13 33.77
C ARG A 197 31.96 25.30 34.52
N SER A 198 33.28 25.34 34.49
CA SER A 198 34.13 26.44 34.93
C SER A 198 33.84 27.70 34.12
N ILE A 199 33.14 28.67 34.70
CA ILE A 199 33.03 30.02 34.15
C ILE A 199 34.18 30.88 34.66
N SER A 200 34.91 31.39 33.68
CA SER A 200 36.13 32.18 33.75
C SER A 200 35.97 33.47 34.57
N ARG A 201 36.93 33.70 35.47
CA ARG A 201 37.16 34.97 36.17
C ARG A 201 37.60 36.04 35.15
N LYS A 202 36.81 37.10 34.99
CA LYS A 202 37.33 38.42 34.58
C LYS A 202 37.26 39.39 35.77
N ARG A 203 38.42 39.60 36.39
CA ARG A 203 38.82 40.85 37.08
C ARG A 203 38.94 41.93 36.00
N SER A 204 38.77 43.24 36.16
CA SER A 204 38.38 44.15 37.26
C SER A 204 38.59 45.57 36.69
N VAL A 205 37.69 46.55 36.88
CA VAL A 205 38.07 47.98 36.97
C VAL A 205 37.09 48.73 37.89
N SER A 206 37.70 49.62 38.66
CA SER A 206 37.35 50.50 39.76
C SER A 206 36.06 51.33 39.68
N ARG A 207 35.58 51.70 40.87
CA ARG A 207 34.44 52.58 41.22
C ARG A 207 34.77 54.10 41.02
N PRO A 208 33.78 55.01 41.16
CA PRO A 208 33.81 56.38 40.62
C PRO A 208 34.82 57.32 41.30
#